data_AF-R1GY53-F1
#
_entry.id   AF-R1GY53-F1
#
_cell.length_a   1.000
_cell.length_b   1.000
_cell.length_c   1.000
_cell.angle_alpha   90.00
_cell.angle_beta   90.00
_cell.angle_gamma   90.00
#
_symmetry.space_group_name_H-M   'P 1'
#
loop_
_entity.id
_entity.type
_entity.pdbx_description
1 polymer ?
#
loop_
_entity_poly.entity_id
_entity_poly.type
_entity_poly.pdbx_seq_one_letter_code
_entity_poly.pdbx_strand_id
1 'polypeptide(L)'
;MQELARCASTASDAPPFWIDVMCVPISGAYHSESIRRIRWVYAKAEKVLVLDPSLYTHHVGSCEEALIRIRYSLWKRRLWTLQEGVLAKQLCFKFWDEIVALDELLEQYESSCSFPLLQRQNFDALPINGYLPEILTLLDDDIKTFKKLRRTVPELTEGIDYKKLCRALRLGYLGHLLVST
;
A
#
# COMPACT_ATOMS: atom_id res chain seq x y z
N MET A 1 -17.60 -10.04 -5.65
CA MET A 1 -17.75 -9.53 -7.03
C MET A 1 -19.21 -9.27 -7.41
N GLN A 2 -20.18 -10.10 -7.01
CA GLN A 2 -21.61 -9.88 -7.35
C GLN A 2 -22.26 -8.67 -6.65
N GLU A 3 -21.80 -8.28 -5.45
CA GLU A 3 -22.37 -7.12 -4.74
C GLU A 3 -21.96 -5.76 -5.35
N LEU A 4 -20.78 -5.67 -5.96
CA LEU A 4 -20.30 -4.42 -6.59
C LEU A 4 -21.03 -4.13 -7.92
N ALA A 5 -21.47 -5.18 -8.63
CA ALA A 5 -22.16 -5.03 -9.91
C ALA A 5 -23.61 -4.56 -9.77
N ARG A 6 -24.25 -4.77 -8.59
CA ARG A 6 -25.65 -4.41 -8.36
C ARG A 6 -25.87 -2.91 -8.14
N CYS A 7 -24.86 -2.18 -7.68
CA CYS A 7 -24.93 -0.73 -7.50
C CYS A 7 -24.77 0.05 -8.81
N ALA A 8 -24.19 -0.57 -9.86
CA ALA A 8 -23.89 0.11 -11.12
C ALA A 8 -25.13 0.46 -11.96
N SER A 9 -26.26 -0.24 -11.77
CA SER A 9 -27.50 0.03 -12.50
C SER A 9 -28.32 1.21 -11.93
N THR A 10 -27.89 1.79 -10.80
CA THR A 10 -28.49 2.99 -10.18
C THR A 10 -27.46 4.12 -9.96
N ALA A 11 -26.28 4.01 -10.58
CA ALA A 11 -25.06 4.74 -10.20
C ALA A 11 -24.90 6.14 -10.84
N SER A 12 -25.72 7.13 -10.45
CA SER A 12 -25.23 8.53 -10.53
C SER A 12 -24.33 8.90 -9.35
N ASP A 13 -24.50 8.23 -8.20
CA ASP A 13 -23.91 8.64 -6.92
C ASP A 13 -22.89 7.63 -6.35
N ALA A 14 -22.62 6.52 -7.06
CA ALA A 14 -21.60 5.58 -6.62
C ALA A 14 -20.20 6.15 -6.92
N PRO A 15 -19.29 6.23 -5.93
CA PRO A 15 -17.96 6.76 -6.17
C PRO A 15 -17.22 5.89 -7.19
N PRO A 16 -16.50 6.50 -8.15
CA PRO A 16 -15.73 5.74 -9.12
C PRO A 16 -14.66 4.92 -8.40
N PHE A 17 -14.54 3.65 -8.75
CA PHE A 17 -13.50 2.76 -8.24
C PHE A 17 -12.65 2.22 -9.40
N TRP A 18 -11.43 1.80 -9.07
CA TRP A 18 -10.45 1.33 -10.04
C TRP A 18 -9.87 -0.02 -9.58
N ILE A 19 -9.70 -0.93 -10.52
CA ILE A 19 -9.10 -2.26 -10.30
C ILE A 19 -8.06 -2.50 -11.39
N ASP A 20 -6.80 -2.60 -10.99
CA ASP A 20 -5.63 -2.78 -11.84
C ASP A 20 -5.81 -3.86 -12.90
N VAL A 21 -6.25 -5.06 -12.50
CA VAL A 21 -6.45 -6.21 -13.38
C VAL A 21 -7.45 -5.93 -14.52
N MET A 22 -8.40 -5.02 -14.30
CA MET A 22 -9.39 -4.66 -15.32
C MET A 22 -9.03 -3.39 -16.10
N CYS A 23 -8.27 -2.49 -15.50
CA CYS A 23 -8.00 -1.16 -16.05
C CYS A 23 -6.63 -1.05 -16.74
N VAL A 24 -5.76 -2.04 -16.60
CA VAL A 24 -4.46 -2.11 -17.30
C VAL A 24 -4.55 -3.12 -18.44
N PRO A 25 -4.41 -2.69 -19.72
CA PRO A 25 -4.39 -3.61 -20.85
C PRO A 25 -3.26 -4.62 -20.71
N ILE A 26 -3.44 -5.86 -21.15
CA ILE A 26 -2.41 -6.92 -21.08
C ILE A 26 -1.28 -6.70 -22.12
N SER A 27 -1.59 -6.04 -23.25
CA SER A 27 -0.62 -5.75 -24.31
C SER A 27 -1.08 -4.57 -25.17
N GLY A 28 -0.23 -4.14 -26.10
CA GLY A 28 -0.53 -3.07 -27.06
C GLY A 28 0.03 -1.70 -26.67
N ALA A 29 -0.24 -0.70 -27.52
CA ALA A 29 0.39 0.62 -27.45
C ALA A 29 0.15 1.36 -26.12
N TYR A 30 -0.95 1.05 -25.42
CA TYR A 30 -1.33 1.70 -24.17
C TYR A 30 -0.90 0.95 -22.91
N HIS A 31 -0.33 -0.25 -23.01
CA HIS A 31 0.09 -1.06 -21.85
C HIS A 31 1.10 -0.29 -20.98
N SER A 32 2.22 0.13 -21.56
CA SER A 32 3.29 0.82 -20.83
C SER A 32 2.85 2.17 -20.27
N GLU A 33 1.97 2.89 -20.99
CA GLU A 33 1.42 4.16 -20.52
C GLU A 33 0.44 3.95 -19.37
N SER A 34 -0.38 2.89 -19.41
CA SER A 34 -1.31 2.56 -18.32
C SER A 34 -0.57 2.19 -17.04
N ILE A 35 0.50 1.39 -17.15
CA ILE A 35 1.41 1.10 -16.04
C ILE A 35 2.02 2.39 -15.49
N ARG A 36 2.48 3.30 -16.36
CA ARG A 36 3.01 4.59 -15.91
C ARG A 36 1.97 5.44 -15.19
N ARG A 37 0.71 5.37 -15.60
CA ARG A 37 -0.38 6.17 -15.01
C ARG A 37 -0.94 5.63 -13.71
N ILE A 38 -0.71 4.36 -13.41
CA ILE A 38 -1.24 3.68 -12.22
C ILE A 38 -0.96 4.45 -10.92
N ARG A 39 0.25 5.01 -10.81
CA ARG A 39 0.69 5.86 -9.68
C ARG A 39 -0.26 7.03 -9.41
N TRP A 40 -0.80 7.64 -10.47
CA TRP A 40 -1.71 8.78 -10.35
C TRP A 40 -3.09 8.37 -9.85
N VAL A 41 -3.50 7.13 -10.10
CA VAL A 41 -4.75 6.59 -9.56
C VAL A 41 -4.63 6.47 -8.05
N TYR A 42 -3.57 5.81 -7.54
CA TYR A 42 -3.34 5.69 -6.10
C TYR A 42 -3.20 7.06 -5.41
N ALA A 43 -2.47 7.98 -6.05
CA ALA A 43 -2.24 9.33 -5.55
C ALA A 43 -3.53 10.17 -5.43
N LYS A 44 -4.46 10.01 -6.38
CA LYS A 44 -5.71 10.79 -6.42
C LYS A 44 -6.87 10.10 -5.72
N ALA A 45 -6.78 8.80 -5.49
CA ALA A 45 -7.80 8.03 -4.77
C ALA A 45 -7.95 8.55 -3.35
N GLU A 46 -9.20 8.69 -2.91
CA GLU A 46 -9.50 9.03 -1.51
C GLU A 46 -9.12 7.86 -0.58
N LYS A 47 -9.39 6.64 -1.02
CA LYS A 47 -9.05 5.41 -0.30
C LYS A 47 -8.45 4.39 -1.26
N VAL A 48 -7.40 3.72 -0.82
CA VAL A 48 -6.87 2.53 -1.49
C VAL A 48 -7.23 1.32 -0.63
N LEU A 49 -8.08 0.46 -1.16
CA LEU A 49 -8.55 -0.73 -0.45
C LEU A 49 -7.76 -1.97 -0.87
N VAL A 50 -7.02 -2.52 0.07
CA VAL A 50 -6.29 -3.77 -0.10
C VAL A 50 -7.23 -4.96 0.12
N LEU A 51 -7.31 -5.77 -0.94
CA LEU A 51 -8.07 -7.00 -1.00
C LEU A 51 -7.10 -8.19 -1.02
N ASP A 52 -6.99 -8.88 0.11
CA ASP A 52 -6.11 -10.04 0.28
C ASP A 52 -6.84 -11.24 0.90
N PRO A 53 -6.92 -12.39 0.21
CA PRO A 53 -7.47 -13.62 0.75
C PRO A 53 -6.91 -14.06 2.11
N SER A 54 -5.65 -13.76 2.42
CA SER A 54 -5.08 -14.11 3.73
C SER A 54 -5.70 -13.34 4.90
N LEU A 55 -6.32 -12.18 4.62
CA LEU A 55 -6.99 -11.34 5.61
C LEU A 55 -8.48 -11.66 5.73
N TYR A 56 -9.12 -12.14 4.65
CA TYR A 56 -10.55 -12.47 4.65
C TYR A 56 -10.95 -13.65 5.51
N THR A 57 -10.02 -14.49 5.94
CA THR A 57 -10.33 -15.63 6.79
C THR A 57 -10.22 -15.32 8.27
N HIS A 58 -9.96 -14.06 8.63
CA HIS A 58 -9.66 -13.65 10.00
C HIS A 58 -10.44 -12.40 10.39
N HIS A 59 -10.95 -12.44 11.62
CA HIS A 59 -11.49 -11.28 12.31
C HIS A 59 -10.36 -10.38 12.80
N VAL A 60 -10.65 -9.10 12.99
CA VAL A 60 -9.74 -8.17 13.65
C VAL A 60 -9.86 -8.39 15.16
N GLY A 61 -8.91 -9.15 15.73
CA GLY A 61 -8.87 -9.41 17.17
C GLY A 61 -8.29 -8.21 17.94
N SER A 62 -6.99 -7.94 17.75
CA SER A 62 -6.30 -6.78 18.32
C SER A 62 -5.54 -5.99 17.25
N CYS A 63 -5.17 -4.74 17.54
CA CYS A 63 -4.40 -3.93 16.62
C CYS A 63 -3.02 -4.55 16.30
N GLU A 64 -2.39 -5.21 17.27
CA GLU A 64 -1.13 -5.96 17.12
C GLU A 64 -1.30 -7.12 16.14
N GLU A 65 -2.34 -7.92 16.33
CA GLU A 65 -2.65 -9.06 15.48
C GLU A 65 -2.91 -8.60 14.04
N ALA A 66 -3.75 -7.57 13.88
CA ALA A 66 -4.06 -6.98 12.58
C ALA A 66 -2.80 -6.49 11.86
N LEU A 67 -1.93 -5.76 12.56
CA LEU A 67 -0.67 -5.25 12.01
C LEU A 67 0.29 -6.39 11.61
N ILE A 68 0.38 -7.48 12.41
CA ILE A 68 1.17 -8.67 12.04
C ILE A 68 0.59 -9.32 10.78
N ARG A 69 -0.72 -9.51 10.71
CA ARG A 69 -1.37 -10.14 9.55
C ARG A 69 -1.17 -9.32 8.29
N ILE A 70 -1.34 -8.00 8.36
CA ILE A 70 -1.04 -7.09 7.26
C ILE A 70 0.44 -7.22 6.84
N ARG A 71 1.37 -7.23 7.80
CA ARG A 71 2.82 -7.36 7.53
C ARG A 71 3.19 -8.66 6.80
N TYR A 72 2.47 -9.75 7.03
CA TYR A 72 2.72 -11.06 6.41
C TYR A 72 1.71 -11.43 5.32
N SER A 73 0.82 -10.51 4.95
CA SER A 73 -0.14 -10.69 3.87
C SER A 73 0.53 -10.89 2.51
N LEU A 74 -0.17 -11.53 1.57
CA LEU A 74 0.30 -11.73 0.20
C LEU A 74 0.37 -10.42 -0.58
N TRP A 75 -0.42 -9.41 -0.20
CA TRP A 75 -0.39 -8.06 -0.72
C TRP A 75 1.04 -7.52 -0.72
N LYS A 76 1.79 -7.71 0.38
CA LYS A 76 3.19 -7.27 0.49
C LYS A 76 4.13 -7.85 -0.59
N ARG A 77 3.75 -8.95 -1.23
CA ARG A 77 4.54 -9.61 -2.28
C ARG A 77 4.25 -9.04 -3.68
N ARG A 78 3.28 -8.14 -3.81
CA ARG A 78 2.89 -7.54 -5.11
C ARG A 78 3.88 -6.44 -5.49
N LEU A 79 4.12 -6.30 -6.79
CA LEU A 79 5.05 -5.31 -7.35
C LEU A 79 4.67 -3.87 -6.94
N TRP A 80 3.37 -3.60 -6.88
CA TRP A 80 2.82 -2.26 -6.63
C TRP A 80 2.56 -1.94 -5.15
N THR A 81 2.93 -2.82 -4.21
CA THR A 81 2.71 -2.62 -2.76
C THR A 81 3.19 -1.25 -2.28
N LEU A 82 4.38 -0.84 -2.75
CA LEU A 82 4.96 0.43 -2.33
C LEU A 82 4.18 1.60 -2.89
N GLN A 83 3.76 1.55 -4.16
CA GLN A 83 2.96 2.60 -4.76
C GLN A 83 1.58 2.69 -4.10
N GLU A 84 0.91 1.56 -3.89
CA GLU A 84 -0.38 1.48 -3.20
C GLU A 84 -0.31 2.08 -1.80
N GLY A 85 0.71 1.72 -1.02
CA GLY A 85 0.81 2.19 0.36
C GLY A 85 1.31 3.63 0.51
N VAL A 86 2.29 4.04 -0.30
CA VAL A 86 2.94 5.36 -0.16
C VAL A 86 2.14 6.49 -0.80
N LEU A 87 1.40 6.19 -1.88
CA LEU A 87 0.62 7.21 -2.60
C LEU A 87 -0.81 7.33 -2.08
N ALA A 88 -1.29 6.34 -1.33
CA ALA A 88 -2.63 6.40 -0.76
C ALA A 88 -2.75 7.55 0.24
N LYS A 89 -3.81 8.34 0.09
CA LYS A 89 -4.26 9.26 1.14
C LYS A 89 -4.70 8.50 2.38
N GLN A 90 -5.45 7.41 2.18
CA GLN A 90 -5.82 6.46 3.22
C GLN A 90 -5.68 5.03 2.69
N LEU A 91 -4.83 4.22 3.33
CA LEU A 91 -4.67 2.81 3.00
C LEU A 91 -5.56 1.95 3.91
N CYS A 92 -6.51 1.25 3.33
CA CYS A 92 -7.47 0.42 4.05
C CYS A 92 -7.26 -1.06 3.73
N PHE A 93 -7.58 -1.94 4.68
CA PHE A 93 -7.51 -3.38 4.53
C PHE A 93 -8.87 -3.99 4.84
N LYS A 94 -9.39 -4.82 3.93
CA LYS A 94 -10.60 -5.60 4.21
C LYS A 94 -10.22 -6.91 4.92
N PHE A 95 -10.66 -7.03 6.16
CA PHE A 95 -10.69 -8.28 6.92
C PHE A 95 -12.02 -9.00 6.69
N TRP A 96 -12.23 -10.13 7.35
CA TRP A 96 -13.49 -10.88 7.23
C TRP A 96 -14.71 -10.01 7.58
N ASP A 97 -14.68 -9.42 8.77
CA ASP A 97 -15.75 -8.65 9.40
C ASP A 97 -15.75 -7.18 8.99
N GLU A 98 -14.59 -6.54 8.95
CA GLU A 98 -14.52 -5.08 8.80
C GLU A 98 -13.47 -4.59 7.80
N ILE A 99 -13.50 -3.28 7.53
CA ILE A 99 -12.47 -2.56 6.77
C ILE A 99 -11.78 -1.65 7.76
N VAL A 100 -10.46 -1.76 7.84
CA VAL A 100 -9.66 -0.98 8.80
C VAL A 100 -8.65 -0.11 8.07
N ALA A 101 -8.53 1.17 8.47
CA ALA A 101 -7.47 2.03 7.99
C ALA A 101 -6.15 1.75 8.72
N LEU A 102 -5.05 1.76 7.99
CA LEU A 102 -3.74 1.49 8.57
C LEU A 102 -3.31 2.56 9.60
N ASP A 103 -3.64 3.83 9.35
CA ASP A 103 -3.30 4.91 10.30
C ASP A 103 -4.00 4.73 11.64
N GLU A 104 -5.29 4.40 11.62
CA GLU A 104 -6.10 4.13 12.81
C GLU A 104 -5.51 2.97 13.62
N LEU A 105 -5.12 1.87 12.96
CA LEU A 105 -4.44 0.74 13.60
C LEU A 105 -3.11 1.14 14.25
N LEU A 106 -2.34 1.98 13.58
CA LEU A 106 -1.04 2.43 14.08
C LEU A 106 -1.19 3.37 15.27
N GLU A 107 -2.17 4.29 15.24
CA GLU A 107 -2.48 5.19 16.35
C GLU A 107 -3.00 4.43 17.58
N GLN A 108 -3.90 3.46 17.36
CA GLN A 108 -4.39 2.59 18.42
C GLN A 108 -3.24 1.81 19.06
N TYR A 109 -2.35 1.25 18.24
CA TYR A 109 -1.18 0.51 18.70
C TYR A 109 -0.17 1.40 19.46
N GLU A 110 0.11 2.61 18.97
CA GLU A 110 0.99 3.57 19.65
C GLU A 110 0.43 3.99 21.01
N SER A 111 -0.91 4.02 21.15
CA SER A 111 -1.61 4.40 22.38
C SER A 111 -1.72 3.26 23.41
N SER A 112 -1.72 1.99 22.96
CA SER A 112 -1.89 0.81 23.82
C SER A 112 -0.59 0.21 24.36
N CYS A 113 0.57 0.76 23.98
CA CYS A 113 1.86 0.06 23.96
C CYS A 113 2.25 -0.75 25.23
N SER A 114 2.35 -2.08 25.04
CA SER A 114 3.15 -3.03 25.85
C SER A 114 4.06 -3.94 25.00
N PHE A 115 4.00 -3.91 23.65
CA PHE A 115 4.66 -4.89 22.76
C PHE A 115 5.53 -4.20 21.69
N PRO A 116 6.71 -4.73 21.26
CA PRO A 116 7.67 -4.01 20.42
C PRO A 116 7.57 -4.25 18.89
N LEU A 117 6.37 -4.35 18.29
CA LEU A 117 6.19 -4.56 16.83
C LEU A 117 6.67 -3.39 15.95
N LEU A 118 6.55 -2.15 16.42
CA LEU A 118 7.03 -0.93 15.74
C LEU A 118 8.33 -0.38 16.32
N GLN A 119 8.88 -1.00 17.37
CA GLN A 119 10.18 -0.62 17.89
C GLN A 119 11.25 -0.92 16.84
N ARG A 120 12.13 0.07 16.63
CA ARG A 120 13.27 -0.03 15.73
C ARG A 120 14.27 -1.02 16.34
N GLN A 121 14.28 -2.25 15.83
CA GLN A 121 15.39 -3.16 16.07
C GLN A 121 16.44 -2.94 14.97
N ASN A 122 17.71 -2.75 15.35
CA ASN A 122 18.83 -2.80 14.41
C ASN A 122 18.90 -4.24 13.89
N PHE A 123 18.29 -4.49 12.74
CA PHE A 123 18.58 -5.69 11.98
C PHE A 123 19.73 -5.34 11.05
N ASP A 124 20.90 -5.94 11.30
CA ASP A 124 21.99 -5.98 10.34
C ASP A 124 21.43 -6.51 9.03
N ALA A 125 21.76 -5.83 7.93
CA ALA A 125 21.15 -6.01 6.62
C ALA A 125 20.98 -7.49 6.26
N LEU A 126 19.73 -7.97 6.18
CA LEU A 126 19.46 -9.32 5.68
C LEU A 126 19.93 -9.41 4.23
N PRO A 127 20.67 -10.47 3.84
CA PRO A 127 21.22 -10.59 2.51
C PRO A 127 20.08 -10.69 1.49
N ILE A 128 20.03 -9.67 0.63
CA ILE A 128 19.04 -9.53 -0.43
C ILE A 128 19.50 -10.39 -1.60
N ASN A 129 18.69 -11.36 -2.01
CA ASN A 129 19.03 -12.33 -3.04
C ASN A 129 19.14 -11.68 -4.44
N GLY A 130 20.05 -12.19 -5.29
CA GLY A 130 20.59 -11.52 -6.49
C GLY A 130 19.66 -11.21 -7.67
N TYR A 131 18.36 -11.50 -7.57
CA TYR A 131 17.35 -11.19 -8.61
C TYR A 131 16.77 -9.78 -8.52
N LEU A 132 17.23 -8.98 -7.56
CA LEU A 132 16.69 -7.65 -7.30
C LEU A 132 17.07 -6.52 -8.28
N PRO A 133 18.18 -6.51 -9.05
CA PRO A 133 18.60 -5.29 -9.77
C PRO A 133 17.55 -4.70 -10.71
N GLU A 134 16.80 -5.53 -11.42
CA GLU A 134 15.82 -5.11 -12.44
C GLU A 134 14.48 -4.67 -11.83
N ILE A 135 14.07 -5.30 -10.72
CA ILE A 135 12.92 -4.87 -9.93
C ILE A 135 13.26 -3.59 -9.15
N LEU A 136 14.51 -3.47 -8.69
CA LEU A 136 15.01 -2.32 -7.96
C LEU A 136 15.15 -1.09 -8.86
N THR A 137 15.59 -1.21 -10.10
CA THR A 137 15.65 -0.06 -11.02
C THR A 137 14.27 0.53 -11.29
N LEU A 138 13.26 -0.32 -11.48
CA LEU A 138 11.87 0.11 -11.62
C LEU A 138 11.35 0.81 -10.34
N LEU A 139 11.66 0.26 -9.17
CA LEU A 139 11.27 0.86 -7.88
C LEU A 139 12.05 2.15 -7.56
N ASP A 140 13.31 2.27 -7.97
CA ASP A 140 14.16 3.44 -7.76
C ASP A 140 13.64 4.65 -8.56
N ASP A 141 13.22 4.40 -9.80
CA ASP A 141 12.56 5.40 -10.64
C ASP A 141 11.22 5.82 -10.03
N ASP A 142 10.45 4.89 -9.49
CA ASP A 142 9.18 5.21 -8.84
C ASP A 142 9.36 5.93 -7.49
N ILE A 143 10.42 5.63 -6.73
CA ILE A 143 10.79 6.33 -5.50
C ILE A 143 11.24 7.77 -5.80
N LYS A 144 12.13 7.95 -6.80
CA LYS A 144 12.60 9.28 -7.24
C LYS A 144 11.43 10.08 -7.81
N THR A 145 10.58 9.43 -8.61
CA THR A 145 9.38 10.03 -9.17
C THR A 145 8.38 10.37 -8.07
N PHE A 146 8.22 9.56 -7.04
CA PHE A 146 7.41 9.86 -5.86
C PHE A 146 7.92 11.11 -5.12
N LYS A 147 9.22 11.19 -4.83
CA LYS A 147 9.82 12.39 -4.22
C LYS A 147 9.61 13.63 -5.09
N LYS A 148 9.55 13.48 -6.43
CA LYS A 148 9.21 14.57 -7.35
C LYS A 148 7.71 14.91 -7.31
N LEU A 149 6.83 13.91 -7.29
CA LEU A 149 5.38 14.05 -7.18
C LEU A 149 4.98 14.79 -5.90
N ARG A 150 5.51 14.38 -4.73
CA ARG A 150 5.26 15.03 -3.44
C ARG A 150 5.65 16.52 -3.43
N ARG A 151 6.68 16.89 -4.19
CA ARG A 151 7.09 18.30 -4.37
C ARG A 151 6.18 19.08 -5.32
N THR A 152 5.54 18.39 -6.28
CA THR A 152 4.75 19.01 -7.35
C THR A 152 3.27 19.09 -7.00
N VAL A 153 2.77 18.18 -6.16
CA VAL A 153 1.39 18.11 -5.68
C VAL A 153 1.44 18.07 -4.15
N PRO A 154 1.36 19.23 -3.48
CA PRO A 154 1.44 19.32 -2.03
C PRO A 154 0.32 18.54 -1.32
N GLU A 155 -0.86 18.39 -1.94
CA GLU A 155 -1.97 17.62 -1.37
C GLU A 155 -1.65 16.13 -1.14
N LEU A 156 -0.54 15.62 -1.71
CA LEU A 156 -0.03 14.27 -1.42
C LEU A 156 0.69 14.15 -0.08
N THR A 157 0.88 15.24 0.68
CA THR A 157 1.47 15.15 2.02
C THR A 157 0.51 14.67 3.10
N GLU A 158 -0.79 14.57 2.81
CA GLU A 158 -1.83 14.13 3.76
C GLU A 158 -1.93 12.60 3.94
N GLY A 159 -1.14 11.81 3.20
CA GLY A 159 -1.12 10.36 3.33
C GLY A 159 -0.34 9.83 4.54
N ILE A 160 -0.37 8.51 4.71
CA ILE A 160 0.34 7.77 5.76
C ILE A 160 1.81 8.20 5.86
N ASP A 161 2.31 8.48 7.07
CA ASP A 161 3.74 8.75 7.27
C ASP A 161 4.55 7.55 6.74
N TYR A 162 5.33 7.80 5.68
CA TYR A 162 6.14 6.77 5.05
C TYR A 162 7.06 6.03 6.03
N LYS A 163 7.55 6.69 7.08
CA LYS A 163 8.36 6.04 8.12
C LYS A 163 7.53 5.05 8.92
N LYS A 164 6.28 5.41 9.25
CA LYS A 164 5.32 4.51 9.91
C LYS A 164 4.98 3.33 9.00
N LEU A 165 4.70 3.58 7.73
CA LEU A 165 4.44 2.53 6.73
C LEU A 165 5.62 1.55 6.60
N CYS A 166 6.86 2.05 6.43
CA CYS A 166 8.05 1.20 6.32
C CYS A 166 8.31 0.36 7.58
N ARG A 167 8.03 0.91 8.77
CA ARG A 167 8.13 0.18 10.05
C ARG A 167 7.04 -0.87 10.17
N ALA A 168 5.78 -0.48 9.95
CA ALA A 168 4.62 -1.36 10.03
C ALA A 168 4.78 -2.57 9.11
N LEU A 169 5.21 -2.34 7.88
CA LEU A 169 5.37 -3.39 6.88
C LEU A 169 6.75 -4.07 6.93
N ARG A 170 7.70 -3.62 7.75
CA ARG A 170 9.12 -4.07 7.72
C ARG A 170 9.64 -4.17 6.29
N LEU A 171 9.62 -3.04 5.57
CA LEU A 171 10.04 -2.98 4.16
C LEU A 171 11.57 -2.95 3.96
N GLY A 172 12.36 -3.24 5.02
CA GLY A 172 13.81 -3.45 4.93
C GLY A 172 14.54 -2.45 4.04
N TYR A 173 15.17 -2.95 2.97
CA TYR A 173 15.92 -2.20 1.96
C TYR A 173 15.16 -1.05 1.29
N LEU A 174 13.86 -1.19 1.05
CA LEU A 174 13.04 -0.10 0.49
C LEU A 174 12.96 1.09 1.45
N GLY A 175 13.01 0.84 2.77
CA GLY A 175 13.13 1.89 3.78
C GLY A 175 14.47 2.62 3.72
N HIS A 176 15.56 1.92 3.36
CA HIS A 176 16.89 2.52 3.24
C HIS A 176 17.01 3.40 1.99
N LEU A 177 16.46 2.96 0.85
CA LEU A 177 16.38 3.76 -0.39
C LEU A 177 15.57 5.07 -0.22
N LEU A 178 14.60 5.08 0.68
CA LEU A 178 13.75 6.25 0.93
C LEU A 178 14.35 7.24 1.94
N VAL A 179 15.13 6.76 2.92
CA VAL A 179 15.76 7.57 3.98
C VAL A 179 17.13 8.12 3.56
N SER A 180 17.87 7.41 2.70
CA SER A 180 19.16 7.87 2.15
C SER A 180 18.94 8.80 0.96
N THR A 181 18.40 10.00 1.17
CA THR A 181 18.52 11.19 0.28
C THR A 181 17.70 12.35 0.82
#